data_AF-A0A495JTA6-F1
#
_entry.id   AF-A0A495JTA6-F1
#
_cell.length_a   1.000
_cell.length_b   1.000
_cell.length_c   1.000
_cell.angle_alpha   90.00
_cell.angle_beta   90.00
_cell.angle_gamma   90.00
#
_symmetry.space_group_name_H-M   'P 1'
#
loop_
_entity.id
_entity.type
_entity.pdbx_description
1 polymer ?
#
loop_
_entity_poly.entity_id
_entity_poly.type
_entity_poly.pdbx_seq_one_letter_code
_entity_poly.pdbx_strand_id
1 'polypeptide(L)'
;MNKFSAVRSIGRGFGSTAAAVLVAGAMLTVSSAPAAAATAAGCRDGSASISGAYLQFSMCWDSSGTMVDYWLEDTAADGRRAELYLQYPGSGSSGVEVDEVTGGAGDWSEAWWFNGSATSNVYPKLCTSDANTDRRCTGWL
;
A
#
# COMPACT_ATOMS: atom_id res chain seq x y z
N MET A 1 -39.87 29.88 18.42
CA MET A 1 -41.33 29.95 18.10
C MET A 1 -41.47 29.90 16.57
N ASN A 2 -42.53 29.23 16.09
CA ASN A 2 -42.94 28.96 14.69
C ASN A 2 -42.25 27.71 14.09
N LYS A 3 -42.72 26.45 14.29
CA LYS A 3 -43.98 25.82 13.85
C LYS A 3 -44.36 26.15 12.40
N PHE A 4 -44.18 25.19 11.49
CA PHE A 4 -45.25 24.76 10.57
C PHE A 4 -45.10 23.26 10.26
N SER A 5 -46.20 22.55 10.49
CA SER A 5 -46.39 21.13 10.29
C SER A 5 -46.92 20.85 8.89
N ALA A 6 -46.64 19.61 8.45
CA ALA A 6 -47.51 18.69 7.70
C ALA A 6 -47.92 19.06 6.27
N VAL A 7 -47.66 18.13 5.34
CA VAL A 7 -48.74 17.46 4.58
C VAL A 7 -48.37 15.98 4.39
N ARG A 8 -49.39 15.15 4.63
CA ARG A 8 -49.46 13.69 4.51
C ARG A 8 -50.52 13.43 3.44
N SER A 9 -50.27 12.61 2.42
CA SER A 9 -51.29 11.86 1.64
C SER A 9 -50.59 11.07 0.52
N ILE A 10 -50.58 9.73 0.48
CA ILE A 10 -51.66 8.74 0.20
C ILE A 10 -52.08 8.70 -1.28
N GLY A 11 -52.04 7.48 -1.86
CA GLY A 11 -52.79 7.07 -3.05
C GLY A 11 -51.90 6.40 -4.10
N ARG A 12 -51.64 5.08 -4.07
CA ARG A 12 -52.49 4.00 -4.61
C ARG A 12 -53.20 4.36 -5.92
N GLY A 13 -52.78 3.71 -7.00
CA GLY A 13 -53.50 3.66 -8.27
C GLY A 13 -52.90 2.61 -9.20
N PHE A 14 -53.36 1.36 -9.06
CA PHE A 14 -53.24 0.34 -10.10
C PHE A 14 -54.05 0.80 -11.30
N GLY A 15 -53.39 0.95 -12.45
CA GLY A 15 -54.02 1.18 -13.75
C GLY A 15 -53.39 0.23 -14.76
N SER A 16 -53.94 -0.98 -14.85
CA SER A 16 -53.66 -1.90 -15.95
C SER A 16 -54.29 -1.37 -17.23
N THR A 17 -53.46 -0.84 -18.13
CA THR A 17 -53.78 -0.75 -19.55
C THR A 17 -52.66 -1.44 -20.31
N ALA A 18 -52.93 -2.68 -20.70
CA ALA A 18 -52.13 -3.41 -21.66
C ALA A 18 -52.23 -2.70 -23.02
N ALA A 19 -51.12 -2.15 -23.48
CA ALA A 19 -50.91 -1.79 -24.87
C ALA A 19 -49.65 -2.53 -25.32
N ALA A 20 -49.86 -3.66 -26.00
CA ALA A 20 -48.81 -4.39 -26.69
C ALA A 20 -48.35 -3.55 -27.87
N VAL A 21 -47.19 -2.90 -27.74
CA VAL A 21 -46.48 -2.30 -28.87
C VAL A 21 -45.32 -3.22 -29.23
N LEU A 22 -45.51 -3.96 -30.33
CA LEU A 22 -44.46 -4.66 -31.04
C LEU A 22 -43.52 -3.61 -31.65
N VAL A 23 -42.40 -3.33 -30.97
CA VAL A 23 -41.25 -2.67 -31.58
C VAL A 23 -40.20 -3.74 -31.87
N ALA A 24 -40.15 -4.18 -33.12
CA ALA A 24 -38.95 -4.75 -33.69
C ALA A 24 -37.89 -3.64 -33.73
N GLY A 25 -36.80 -3.79 -32.98
CA GLY A 25 -35.76 -2.78 -32.95
C GLY A 25 -34.56 -3.20 -32.10
N ALA A 26 -33.52 -3.64 -32.79
CA ALA A 26 -32.13 -3.76 -32.35
C ALA A 26 -31.85 -4.61 -31.09
N MET A 27 -31.14 -5.72 -31.31
CA MET A 27 -30.40 -6.40 -30.25
C MET A 27 -29.40 -5.40 -29.64
N LEU A 28 -29.77 -4.80 -28.51
CA LEU A 28 -28.81 -4.17 -27.60
C LEU A 28 -28.01 -5.31 -26.98
N THR A 29 -26.91 -5.68 -27.63
CA THR A 29 -25.81 -6.35 -26.94
C THR A 29 -25.32 -5.35 -25.90
N VAL A 30 -25.85 -5.45 -24.67
CA VAL A 30 -25.23 -4.83 -23.51
C VAL A 30 -23.88 -5.51 -23.38
N SER A 31 -22.87 -4.87 -23.94
CA SER A 31 -21.48 -5.18 -23.66
C SER A 31 -21.31 -4.97 -22.17
N SER A 32 -21.50 -6.03 -21.38
CA SER A 32 -21.07 -6.07 -20.00
C SER A 32 -19.57 -5.88 -20.04
N ALA A 33 -19.13 -4.62 -19.91
CA ALA A 33 -17.73 -4.32 -19.71
C ALA A 33 -17.26 -5.20 -18.56
N PRO A 34 -16.15 -5.94 -18.71
CA PRO A 34 -15.63 -6.75 -17.62
C PRO A 34 -15.45 -5.81 -16.42
N ALA A 35 -16.15 -6.11 -15.32
CA ALA A 35 -15.87 -5.46 -14.06
C ALA A 35 -14.39 -5.66 -13.78
N ALA A 36 -13.62 -4.58 -13.78
CA ALA A 36 -12.21 -4.63 -13.45
C ALA A 36 -12.12 -5.30 -12.08
N ALA A 37 -11.50 -6.48 -12.04
CA ALA A 37 -11.26 -7.17 -10.79
C ALA A 37 -10.46 -6.21 -9.91
N ALA A 38 -11.00 -5.89 -8.72
CA ALA A 38 -10.23 -5.18 -7.71
C ALA A 38 -8.94 -5.98 -7.48
N THR A 39 -7.79 -5.35 -7.67
CA THR A 39 -6.50 -5.93 -7.29
C THR A 39 -6.59 -6.30 -5.82
N ALA A 40 -6.43 -7.58 -5.50
CA ALA A 40 -6.50 -8.06 -4.13
C ALA A 40 -5.45 -7.31 -3.29
N ALA A 41 -5.93 -6.56 -2.30
CA ALA A 41 -5.08 -5.97 -1.30
C ALA A 41 -4.40 -7.09 -0.51
N GLY A 42 -3.10 -6.95 -0.27
CA GLY A 42 -2.30 -7.93 0.44
C GLY A 42 -1.35 -7.24 1.40
N CYS A 43 -1.12 -7.87 2.56
CA CYS A 43 -0.09 -7.45 3.50
C CYS A 43 0.93 -8.58 3.68
N ARG A 44 2.18 -8.19 3.93
CA ARG A 44 3.31 -9.06 4.23
C ARG A 44 4.12 -8.43 5.35
N ASP A 45 4.30 -9.19 6.41
CA ASP A 45 5.21 -8.85 7.49
C ASP A 45 6.54 -9.58 7.34
N GLY A 46 7.60 -9.02 7.90
CA GLY A 46 8.90 -9.65 7.89
C GLY A 46 9.87 -9.01 8.85
N SER A 47 11.02 -9.66 8.97
CA SER A 47 12.16 -9.12 9.73
C SER A 47 13.46 -9.62 9.13
N ALA A 48 14.52 -8.84 9.28
CA ALA A 48 15.87 -9.23 8.94
C ALA A 48 16.86 -8.74 9.99
N SER A 49 17.96 -9.47 10.11
CA SER A 49 19.06 -9.11 11.01
C SER A 49 20.38 -9.43 10.35
N ILE A 50 21.33 -8.51 10.53
CA ILE A 50 22.75 -8.70 10.20
C ILE A 50 23.58 -8.15 11.35
N SER A 51 24.87 -8.51 11.41
CA SER A 51 25.76 -8.00 12.45
C SER A 51 25.79 -6.47 12.44
N GLY A 52 25.16 -5.83 13.43
CA GLY A 52 25.11 -4.38 13.58
C GLY A 52 23.80 -3.71 13.14
N ALA A 53 22.81 -4.46 12.64
CA ALA A 53 21.52 -3.88 12.28
C ALA A 53 20.37 -4.87 12.41
N TYR A 54 19.19 -4.34 12.73
CA TYR A 54 17.93 -5.08 12.76
C TYR A 54 16.82 -4.30 12.05
N LEU A 55 15.95 -5.04 11.35
CA LEU A 55 14.78 -4.52 10.67
C LEU A 55 13.57 -5.39 11.01
N GLN A 56 12.46 -4.76 11.36
CA GLN A 56 11.13 -5.33 11.32
C GLN A 56 10.26 -4.47 10.41
N PHE A 57 9.38 -5.08 9.61
CA PHE A 57 8.49 -4.34 8.72
C PHE A 57 7.14 -5.01 8.54
N SER A 58 6.13 -4.18 8.25
CA SER A 58 4.84 -4.56 7.71
C SER A 58 4.62 -3.82 6.39
N MET A 59 4.30 -4.55 5.34
CA MET A 59 4.10 -3.98 4.01
C MET A 59 2.72 -4.35 3.49
N CYS A 60 1.91 -3.35 3.15
CA CYS A 60 0.59 -3.55 2.56
C CYS A 60 0.51 -2.86 1.20
N TRP A 61 -0.13 -3.51 0.23
CA TRP A 61 -0.36 -2.95 -1.10
C TRP A 61 -1.81 -3.11 -1.53
N ASP A 62 -2.29 -2.15 -2.31
CA ASP A 62 -3.59 -2.14 -2.95
C ASP A 62 -3.54 -1.42 -4.31
N SER A 63 -4.70 -1.08 -4.87
CA SER A 63 -4.79 -0.32 -6.13
C SER A 63 -4.25 1.11 -6.05
N SER A 64 -4.11 1.65 -4.84
CA SER A 64 -3.69 3.03 -4.56
C SER A 64 -2.20 3.15 -4.27
N GLY A 65 -1.50 2.05 -3.96
CA GLY A 65 -0.04 2.02 -3.81
C GLY A 65 0.44 0.95 -2.85
N THR A 66 1.68 1.11 -2.40
CA THR A 66 2.29 0.28 -1.35
C THR A 66 2.71 1.17 -0.19
N MET A 67 2.38 0.74 1.02
CA MET A 67 2.84 1.29 2.28
C MET A 67 3.79 0.28 2.94
N VAL A 68 4.89 0.78 3.50
CA VAL A 68 5.85 0.00 4.28
C VAL A 68 6.00 0.70 5.62
N ASP A 69 5.48 0.09 6.68
CA ASP A 69 5.70 0.47 8.07
C ASP A 69 6.91 -0.32 8.60
N TYR A 70 7.85 0.32 9.29
CA TYR A 70 9.08 -0.33 9.70
C TYR A 70 9.66 0.20 11.01
N TRP A 71 10.37 -0.70 11.68
CA TRP A 71 11.28 -0.44 12.79
C TRP A 71 12.69 -0.82 12.38
N LEU A 72 13.59 0.16 12.33
CA LEU A 72 15.00 0.01 11.99
C LEU A 72 15.83 0.29 13.24
N GLU A 73 16.77 -0.58 13.57
CA GLU A 73 17.62 -0.44 14.76
C GLU A 73 19.09 -0.64 14.39
N ASP A 74 19.93 0.27 14.87
CA ASP A 74 21.37 0.11 14.92
C ASP A 74 21.73 -0.70 16.16
N THR A 75 22.22 -1.92 15.94
CA THR A 75 22.61 -2.81 17.04
C THR A 75 24.13 -2.80 17.27
N ALA A 76 24.87 -1.96 16.56
CA ALA A 76 26.32 -1.98 16.54
C ALA A 76 26.89 -1.00 17.59
N ALA A 77 27.79 -1.48 18.46
CA ALA A 77 28.52 -0.60 19.38
C ALA A 77 29.74 0.06 18.72
N ASP A 78 30.04 -0.29 17.46
CA ASP A 78 31.26 0.07 16.75
C ASP A 78 31.15 1.37 15.92
N GLY A 79 30.05 2.12 16.07
CA GLY A 79 29.81 3.36 15.33
C GLY A 79 29.38 3.15 13.88
N ARG A 80 29.12 1.90 13.48
CA ARG A 80 28.35 1.62 12.26
C ARG A 80 26.92 2.14 12.39
N ARG A 81 26.20 2.08 11.28
CA ARG A 81 24.80 2.50 11.17
C ARG A 81 23.96 1.44 10.52
N ALA A 82 22.67 1.45 10.81
CA ALA A 82 21.67 0.65 10.12
C ALA A 82 21.04 1.46 8.98
N GLU A 83 20.87 0.86 7.82
CA GLU A 83 20.32 1.51 6.62
C GLU A 83 19.21 0.64 6.02
N LEU A 84 18.08 1.26 5.68
CA LEU A 84 16.97 0.61 4.98
C LEU A 84 16.94 1.05 3.52
N TYR A 85 16.97 0.06 2.63
CA TYR A 85 16.80 0.25 1.19
C TYR A 85 15.50 -0.38 0.72
N LEU A 86 14.82 0.27 -0.22
CA LEU A 86 13.67 -0.30 -0.93
C LEU A 86 13.95 -0.41 -2.42
N GLN A 87 13.67 -1.59 -2.99
CA GLN A 87 13.55 -1.77 -4.43
C GLN A 87 12.07 -1.80 -4.79
N TYR A 88 11.69 -1.05 -5.80
CA TYR A 88 10.33 -1.03 -6.35
C TYR A 88 10.39 -0.66 -7.85
N PRO A 89 9.30 -0.85 -8.62
CA PRO A 89 9.28 -0.45 -10.03
C PRO A 89 9.69 1.03 -10.21
N GLY A 90 10.80 1.26 -10.90
CA GLY A 90 11.35 2.61 -11.13
C GLY A 90 12.53 3.01 -10.23
N SER A 91 12.84 2.28 -9.14
CA SER A 91 13.99 2.57 -8.27
C SER A 91 15.34 2.08 -8.84
N GLY A 92 15.33 1.37 -9.97
CA GLY A 92 16.50 0.62 -10.45
C GLY A 92 16.85 -0.60 -9.59
N SER A 93 17.85 -1.37 -10.02
CA SER A 93 18.25 -2.63 -9.37
C SER A 93 18.91 -2.43 -8.00
N SER A 94 19.56 -1.29 -7.77
CA SER A 94 20.17 -0.97 -6.47
C SER A 94 19.15 -0.60 -5.39
N GLY A 95 17.93 -0.24 -5.79
CA GLY A 95 16.93 0.39 -4.92
C GLY A 95 17.30 1.81 -4.54
N VAL A 96 16.54 2.37 -3.61
CA VAL A 96 16.78 3.67 -2.97
C VAL A 96 16.92 3.49 -1.47
N GLU A 97 17.82 4.24 -0.86
CA GLU A 97 17.87 4.37 0.60
C GLU A 97 16.65 5.20 1.04
N VAL A 98 15.94 4.72 2.06
CA VAL A 98 14.75 5.41 2.58
C VAL A 98 14.89 5.82 4.04
N ASP A 99 15.79 5.17 4.79
CA ASP A 99 16.09 5.56 6.16
C ASP A 99 17.49 5.09 6.60
N GLU A 100 18.01 5.78 7.62
CA GLU A 100 19.30 5.52 8.25
C GLU A 100 19.24 5.86 9.75
N VAL A 101 19.77 4.97 10.59
CA VAL A 101 19.88 5.15 12.04
C VAL A 101 21.35 5.21 12.43
N THR A 102 21.74 6.31 13.08
CA THR A 102 23.12 6.64 13.46
C THR A 102 23.20 7.11 14.91
N GLY A 103 23.28 6.15 15.84
CA GLY A 103 23.44 6.46 17.25
C GLY A 103 24.20 5.39 18.04
N GLY A 104 24.59 4.29 17.37
CA GLY A 104 25.16 3.13 18.00
C GLY A 104 24.09 2.23 18.63
N ALA A 105 24.56 1.20 19.33
CA ALA A 105 23.73 0.12 19.83
C ALA A 105 22.49 0.60 20.63
N GLY A 106 21.31 0.27 20.10
CA GLY A 106 20.02 0.57 20.70
C GLY A 106 19.38 1.87 20.20
N ASP A 107 20.04 2.60 19.29
CA ASP A 107 19.39 3.67 18.54
C ASP A 107 18.46 3.08 17.47
N TRP A 108 17.33 3.73 17.23
CA TRP A 108 16.31 3.22 16.34
C TRP A 108 15.47 4.32 15.69
N SER A 109 14.86 3.98 14.56
CA SER A 109 13.89 4.77 13.83
C SER A 109 12.65 3.92 13.55
N GLU A 110 11.48 4.51 13.76
CA GLU A 110 10.20 3.94 13.36
C GLU A 110 9.50 4.94 12.46
N ALA A 111 9.18 4.50 11.25
CA ALA A 111 8.57 5.35 10.24
C ALA A 111 7.84 4.51 9.21
N TRP A 112 7.12 5.20 8.33
CA TRP A 112 6.44 4.58 7.21
C TRP A 112 6.83 5.25 5.91
N TRP A 113 6.90 4.44 4.86
CA TRP A 113 7.11 4.86 3.49
C TRP A 113 5.87 4.54 2.66
N PHE A 114 5.52 5.42 1.73
CA PHE A 114 4.41 5.20 0.80
C PHE A 114 4.78 5.60 -0.62
N ASN A 115 4.35 4.80 -1.59
CA ASN A 115 4.44 5.14 -3.00
C ASN A 115 3.18 4.70 -3.76
N GLY A 116 2.47 5.68 -4.34
CA GLY A 116 1.23 5.46 -5.08
C GLY A 116 1.40 4.83 -6.46
N SER A 117 2.62 4.80 -7.00
CA SER A 117 2.93 4.16 -8.29
C SER A 117 3.41 2.71 -8.17
N ALA A 118 3.84 2.30 -6.97
CA ALA A 118 4.23 0.92 -6.70
C ALA A 118 3.04 0.17 -6.11
N THR A 119 2.33 -0.62 -6.90
CA THR A 119 1.19 -1.46 -6.43
C THR A 119 1.57 -2.92 -6.19
N SER A 120 2.83 -3.28 -6.45
CA SER A 120 3.42 -4.60 -6.20
C SER A 120 4.95 -4.53 -6.34
N ASN A 121 5.65 -5.62 -6.02
CA ASN A 121 7.10 -5.78 -6.22
C ASN A 121 7.95 -4.76 -5.42
N VAL A 122 7.59 -4.52 -4.17
CA VAL A 122 8.40 -3.75 -3.23
C VAL A 122 9.19 -4.71 -2.35
N TYR A 123 10.51 -4.55 -2.33
CA TYR A 123 11.42 -5.43 -1.60
C TYR A 123 12.32 -4.61 -0.67
N PRO A 124 12.25 -4.81 0.66
CA PRO A 124 13.16 -4.20 1.61
C PRO A 124 14.52 -4.89 1.58
N LYS A 125 15.56 -4.16 1.96
CA LYS A 125 16.91 -4.69 2.18
C LYS A 125 17.52 -3.93 3.34
N LEU A 126 18.06 -4.71 4.28
CA LEU A 126 18.77 -4.19 5.43
C LEU A 126 20.26 -4.15 5.12
N CYS A 127 20.88 -3.00 5.36
CA CYS A 127 22.32 -2.82 5.26
C CYS A 127 22.88 -2.26 6.57
N THR A 128 24.18 -2.49 6.77
CA THR A 128 24.98 -1.81 7.78
C THR A 128 26.24 -1.30 7.12
N SER A 129 26.70 -0.10 7.50
CA SER A 129 27.91 0.51 6.95
C SER A 129 28.63 1.34 8.00
N ASP A 130 29.91 1.63 7.76
CA ASP A 130 30.66 2.64 8.50
C ASP A 130 30.70 3.92 7.64
N ALA A 131 29.77 4.83 7.86
CA ALA A 131 29.68 6.09 7.11
C ALA A 131 29.73 5.93 5.57
N ASN A 132 28.94 5.00 5.01
CA ASN A 132 28.90 4.58 3.59
C ASN A 132 30.11 3.76 3.12
N THR A 133 31.06 3.43 4.00
CA THR A 133 32.16 2.51 3.70
C THR A 133 31.83 1.10 4.20
N ASP A 134 32.44 0.09 3.56
CA ASP A 134 32.33 -1.33 3.96
C ASP A 134 30.90 -1.86 4.15
N ARG A 135 29.96 -1.39 3.31
CA ARG A 135 28.55 -1.74 3.39
C ARG A 135 28.33 -3.25 3.25
N ARG A 136 27.62 -3.83 4.22
CA ARG A 136 27.17 -5.23 4.21
C ARG A 136 25.65 -5.24 4.23
N CYS A 137 25.05 -6.05 3.37
CA CYS A 137 23.59 -6.09 3.23
C CYS A 137 23.07 -7.52 3.25
N THR A 138 21.80 -7.66 3.60
CA THR A 138 21.00 -8.84 3.28
C THR A 138 20.74 -8.93 1.78
N GLY A 139 20.14 -10.05 1.35
CA GLY A 139 19.39 -10.07 0.10
C GLY A 139 18.14 -9.18 0.17
N TRP A 140 17.47 -9.01 -0.96
CA TRP A 140 16.14 -8.41 -1.03
C TRP A 140 15.10 -9.35 -0.41
N LEU A 141 14.19 -8.81 0.40
CA LEU A 141 13.19 -9.52 1.20
C LEU A 141 11.79 -9.51 0.58
#